data_AF-A0AAT9GQ47-F1
#
_entry.id   AF-A0AAT9GQ47-F1
#
_cell.length_a   1.000
_cell.length_b   1.000
_cell.length_c   1.000
_cell.angle_alpha   90.00
_cell.angle_beta   90.00
_cell.angle_gamma   90.00
#
_symmetry.space_group_name_H-M   'P 1'
#
loop_
_entity.id
_entity.type
_entity.pdbx_description
1 polymer ?
#
loop_
_entity_poly.entity_id
_entity_poly.type
_entity_poly.pdbx_seq_one_letter_code
_entity_poly.pdbx_strand_id
1 'polypeptide(L)'
;MKVEKLEKLYFTAVYDIENANNANELLRRVGKSLFLLLRLMYRRKAEISRSLGREITKFLYEEESLDSKIERLSHIVSLMRYEAVTTKFPYIDFYMQNFVSEMDRVMMTKGYKFFLTSDRKTKTI
;
A
#
# COMPACT_ATOMS: atom_id res chain seq x y z
N MET A 1 -8.55 17.03 12.99
CA MET A 1 -9.44 16.54 11.91
C MET A 1 -10.39 15.49 12.47
N LYS A 2 -11.70 15.59 12.19
CA LYS A 2 -12.69 14.57 12.56
C LYS A 2 -12.38 13.24 11.84
N VAL A 3 -12.74 12.10 12.43
CA VAL A 3 -12.39 10.77 11.90
C VAL A 3 -13.01 10.55 10.52
N GLU A 4 -14.24 11.00 10.31
CA GLU A 4 -14.98 10.87 9.05
C GLU A 4 -14.28 11.61 7.91
N LYS A 5 -13.67 12.77 8.20
CA LYS A 5 -12.89 13.51 7.20
C LYS A 5 -11.59 12.78 6.87
N LEU A 6 -10.98 12.10 7.84
CA LEU A 6 -9.78 11.28 7.62
C LEU A 6 -10.10 10.04 6.79
N GLU A 7 -11.22 9.38 7.07
CA GLU A 7 -11.72 8.23 6.29
C GLU A 7 -11.97 8.61 4.84
N LYS A 8 -12.69 9.72 4.60
CA LYS A 8 -12.90 10.22 3.23
C LYS A 8 -11.59 10.46 2.51
N LEU A 9 -10.63 11.13 3.15
CA LEU A 9 -9.30 11.37 2.58
C LEU A 9 -8.55 10.07 2.29
N TYR A 10 -8.66 9.07 3.17
CA TYR A 10 -8.06 7.75 2.98
C TYR A 10 -8.65 7.04 1.76
N PHE A 11 -9.98 6.90 1.67
CA PHE A 11 -10.61 6.23 0.54
C PHE A 11 -10.34 6.94 -0.77
N THR A 12 -10.40 8.27 -0.79
CA THR A 12 -10.00 9.04 -1.98
C THR A 12 -8.55 8.75 -2.36
N ALA A 13 -7.62 8.71 -1.40
CA ALA A 13 -6.22 8.42 -1.69
C ALA A 13 -6.01 6.99 -2.18
N VAL A 14 -6.72 6.00 -1.62
CA VAL A 14 -6.67 4.60 -2.07
C VAL A 14 -7.14 4.49 -3.50
N TYR A 15 -8.36 4.94 -3.82
CA TYR A 15 -8.87 4.82 -5.20
C TYR A 15 -8.02 5.59 -6.21
N ASP A 16 -7.42 6.70 -5.80
CA ASP A 16 -6.53 7.48 -6.64
C ASP A 16 -5.18 6.76 -6.94
N ILE A 17 -4.85 5.64 -6.29
CA ILE A 17 -3.70 4.78 -6.64
C ILE A 17 -3.84 4.29 -8.09
N GLU A 18 -5.06 3.94 -8.51
CA GLU A 18 -5.32 3.41 -9.84
C GLU A 18 -4.86 4.36 -10.94
N ASN A 19 -4.85 5.67 -10.68
CA ASN A 19 -4.49 6.71 -11.64
C ASN A 19 -2.99 6.87 -11.85
N ALA A 20 -2.15 6.05 -11.19
CA ALA A 20 -0.72 6.06 -11.42
C ALA A 20 -0.36 5.76 -12.88
N ASN A 21 0.54 6.57 -13.45
CA ASN A 21 1.01 6.41 -14.83
C ASN A 21 2.39 5.76 -14.93
N ASN A 22 3.22 5.89 -13.89
CA ASN A 22 4.56 5.32 -13.76
C ASN A 22 4.81 4.86 -12.31
N ALA A 23 5.90 4.12 -12.08
CA ALA A 23 6.22 3.53 -10.78
C ALA A 23 6.44 4.58 -9.68
N ASN A 24 7.10 5.70 -9.97
CA ASN A 24 7.30 6.78 -8.99
C ASN A 24 5.96 7.37 -8.53
N GLU A 25 5.05 7.59 -9.48
CA GLU A 25 3.70 8.09 -9.18
C GLU A 25 2.90 7.07 -8.35
N LEU A 26 3.01 5.78 -8.67
CA LEU A 26 2.42 4.68 -7.89
C LEU A 26 2.91 4.72 -6.45
N LEU A 27 4.23 4.70 -6.24
CA LEU A 27 4.84 4.69 -4.90
C LEU A 27 4.45 5.93 -4.09
N ARG A 28 4.37 7.11 -4.73
CA ARG A 28 3.92 8.35 -4.07
C ARG A 28 2.46 8.25 -3.61
N ARG A 29 1.57 7.75 -4.46
CA ARG A 29 0.13 7.58 -4.16
C ARG A 29 -0.07 6.55 -3.05
N VAL A 30 0.62 5.42 -3.15
CA VAL A 30 0.67 4.37 -2.13
C VAL A 30 1.16 4.93 -0.79
N GLY A 31 2.26 5.68 -0.78
CA GLY A 31 2.82 6.27 0.44
C GLY A 31 1.82 7.20 1.14
N LYS A 32 1.08 8.01 0.38
CA LYS A 32 0.00 8.84 0.91
C LYS A 32 -1.10 7.99 1.56
N SER A 33 -1.53 6.92 0.91
CA SER A 33 -2.56 6.01 1.42
C SER A 33 -2.12 5.28 2.69
N LEU A 34 -0.89 4.75 2.71
CA LEU A 34 -0.30 4.10 3.88
C LEU A 34 -0.17 5.05 5.08
N PHE A 35 0.25 6.30 4.84
CA PHE A 35 0.30 7.31 5.89
C PHE A 35 -1.09 7.61 6.47
N LEU A 36 -2.10 7.74 5.62
CA LEU A 36 -3.49 7.97 6.06
C LEU A 36 -4.05 6.77 6.83
N LEU A 37 -3.71 5.55 6.43
CA LEU A 37 -4.07 4.32 7.14
C LEU A 37 -3.50 4.31 8.57
N LEU A 38 -2.19 4.59 8.72
CA LEU A 38 -1.57 4.68 10.05
C LEU A 38 -2.24 5.75 10.93
N ARG A 39 -2.61 6.89 10.34
CA ARG A 39 -3.38 7.92 11.07
C ARG A 39 -4.76 7.43 11.48
N LEU A 40 -5.45 6.66 10.64
CA LEU A 40 -6.76 6.09 10.98
C LEU A 40 -6.64 5.10 12.13
N MET A 41 -5.68 4.19 12.06
CA MET A 41 -5.37 3.22 13.12
C MET A 41 -5.12 3.93 14.45
N TYR A 42 -4.24 4.94 14.45
CA TYR A 42 -3.97 5.76 15.63
C TYR A 42 -5.23 6.43 16.19
N ARG A 43 -6.05 7.05 15.32
CA ARG A 43 -7.27 7.76 15.77
C ARG A 43 -8.35 6.82 16.29
N ARG A 44 -8.43 5.60 15.75
CA ARG A 44 -9.34 4.54 16.19
C ARG A 44 -8.80 3.76 17.40
N LYS A 45 -7.58 4.08 17.88
CA LYS A 45 -6.86 3.34 18.93
C LYS A 45 -6.75 1.85 18.61
N ALA A 46 -6.58 1.54 17.33
CA ALA A 46 -6.42 0.18 16.87
C ALA A 46 -4.93 -0.15 16.72
N GLU A 47 -4.64 -1.43 16.87
CA GLU A 47 -3.28 -1.95 16.80
C GLU A 47 -3.05 -2.67 15.47
N ILE A 48 -1.81 -2.62 15.02
CA ILE A 48 -1.32 -3.47 13.93
C ILE A 48 -0.11 -4.29 14.38
N SER A 49 0.16 -5.36 13.65
CA SER A 49 1.34 -6.18 13.87
C SER A 49 2.61 -5.33 13.75
N ARG A 50 3.58 -5.61 14.62
CA ARG A 50 4.88 -4.94 14.60
C ARG A 50 5.59 -5.14 13.26
N SER A 51 5.42 -6.30 12.63
CA SER A 51 5.91 -6.60 11.29
C SER A 51 5.35 -5.63 10.26
N LEU A 52 4.03 -5.50 10.17
CA LEU A 52 3.38 -4.60 9.21
C LEU A 52 3.78 -3.14 9.46
N GLY A 53 3.75 -2.71 10.72
CA GLY A 53 4.14 -1.35 11.11
C GLY A 53 5.59 -1.01 10.73
N ARG A 54 6.52 -1.96 10.90
CA ARG A 54 7.92 -1.81 10.49
C ARG A 54 8.02 -1.62 8.99
N GLU A 55 7.42 -2.50 8.20
CA GLU A 55 7.55 -2.46 6.74
C GLU A 55 6.93 -1.18 6.15
N ILE A 56 5.78 -0.73 6.66
CA ILE A 56 5.19 0.56 6.27
C ILE A 56 6.13 1.72 6.61
N THR A 57 6.70 1.72 7.81
CA THR A 57 7.62 2.79 8.24
C THR A 57 8.85 2.84 7.35
N LYS A 58 9.44 1.68 7.05
CA LYS A 58 10.57 1.58 6.11
C LYS A 58 10.20 2.11 4.73
N PHE A 59 9.05 1.73 4.20
CA PHE A 59 8.56 2.24 2.91
C PHE A 59 8.43 3.78 2.89
N LEU A 60 7.96 4.38 3.99
CA LEU A 60 7.73 5.82 4.08
C LEU A 60 9.03 6.63 4.27
N TYR A 61 10.03 6.08 4.95
CA TYR A 61 11.17 6.86 5.45
C TYR A 61 12.55 6.36 5.03
N GLU A 62 12.70 5.10 4.61
CA GLU A 62 13.97 4.60 4.08
C GLU A 62 14.12 5.04 2.61
N GLU A 63 15.33 5.51 2.29
CA GLU A 63 15.76 5.69 0.91
C GLU A 63 16.15 4.33 0.33
N GLU A 64 15.47 3.96 -0.74
CA GLU A 64 15.63 2.66 -1.40
C GLU A 64 15.64 2.87 -2.90
N SER A 65 16.25 1.92 -3.62
CA SER A 65 16.07 1.84 -5.06
C SER A 65 14.59 1.65 -5.41
N LEU A 66 14.21 2.03 -6.63
CA LEU A 66 12.84 1.87 -7.12
C LEU A 66 12.36 0.41 -7.00
N ASP A 67 13.20 -0.54 -7.40
CA ASP A 67 12.90 -1.97 -7.39
C ASP A 67 12.74 -2.50 -5.97
N SER A 68 13.63 -2.13 -5.06
CA SER A 68 13.53 -2.51 -3.64
C SER A 68 12.25 -1.96 -2.99
N LYS A 69 11.87 -0.72 -3.34
CA LYS A 69 10.67 -0.08 -2.80
C LYS A 69 9.38 -0.71 -3.33
N ILE A 70 9.41 -1.18 -4.58
CA ILE A 70 8.38 -2.00 -5.20
C ILE A 70 8.25 -3.37 -4.50
N GLU A 71 9.37 -4.06 -4.27
CA GLU A 71 9.37 -5.36 -3.58
C GLU A 71 8.82 -5.23 -2.15
N ARG A 72 9.23 -4.17 -1.44
CA ARG A 72 8.69 -3.83 -0.13
C ARG A 72 7.18 -3.57 -0.18
N LEU A 73 6.68 -2.90 -1.21
CA LEU A 73 5.24 -2.71 -1.40
C LEU A 73 4.52 -4.06 -1.55
N SER A 74 5.03 -4.97 -2.37
CA SER A 74 4.47 -6.32 -2.50
C SER A 74 4.44 -7.05 -1.15
N HIS A 75 5.50 -6.92 -0.36
CA HIS A 75 5.57 -7.49 0.99
C HIS A 75 4.53 -6.86 1.94
N ILE A 76 4.38 -5.53 1.94
CA ILE A 76 3.36 -4.82 2.73
C ILE A 76 1.95 -5.29 2.37
N VAL A 77 1.63 -5.43 1.08
CA VAL A 77 0.32 -5.91 0.62
C VAL A 77 0.05 -7.32 1.15
N SER A 78 1.05 -8.21 1.09
CA SER A 78 0.94 -9.57 1.64
C SER A 78 0.67 -9.56 3.15
N LEU A 79 1.39 -8.72 3.91
CA LEU A 79 1.20 -8.58 5.35
C LEU A 79 -0.19 -8.03 5.69
N MET A 80 -0.65 -6.99 4.97
CA MET A 80 -1.99 -6.43 5.16
C MET A 80 -3.10 -7.44 4.88
N ARG A 81 -2.94 -8.28 3.85
CA ARG A 81 -3.92 -9.33 3.53
C ARG A 81 -4.07 -10.32 4.69
N TYR A 82 -2.95 -10.77 5.26
CA TYR A 82 -2.96 -11.64 6.44
C TYR A 82 -3.59 -10.95 7.66
N GLU A 83 -3.26 -9.68 7.86
CA GLU A 83 -3.70 -8.93 9.02
C GLU A 83 -5.18 -8.54 8.99
N ALA A 84 -5.71 -8.27 7.79
CA ALA A 84 -7.15 -8.03 7.57
C ALA A 84 -7.99 -9.20 8.07
N VAL A 85 -7.57 -10.43 7.80
CA VAL A 85 -8.28 -11.65 8.21
C VAL A 85 -8.19 -11.90 9.72
N THR A 86 -7.13 -11.44 10.38
CA THR A 86 -6.81 -11.80 11.77
C THR A 86 -7.08 -10.69 12.78
N THR A 87 -7.28 -9.45 12.33
CA THR A 87 -7.51 -8.31 13.20
C THR A 87 -8.85 -8.38 13.92
N LYS A 88 -8.89 -7.92 15.18
CA LYS A 88 -10.10 -7.82 16.00
C LYS A 88 -10.84 -6.49 15.83
N PHE A 89 -10.37 -5.63 14.92
CA PHE A 89 -10.92 -4.29 14.70
C PHE A 89 -11.61 -4.22 13.33
N PRO A 90 -12.96 -4.38 13.25
CA PRO A 90 -13.68 -4.46 11.97
C PRO A 90 -13.46 -3.27 11.03
N TYR A 91 -13.30 -2.06 11.59
CA TYR A 91 -13.00 -0.88 10.80
C TYR A 91 -11.61 -0.94 10.13
N ILE A 92 -10.63 -1.52 10.82
CA ILE A 92 -9.27 -1.62 10.32
C ILE A 92 -9.16 -2.71 9.26
N ASP A 93 -9.84 -3.84 9.49
CA ASP A 93 -10.05 -4.86 8.45
C ASP A 93 -10.60 -4.22 7.17
N PHE A 94 -11.72 -3.49 7.28
CA PHE A 94 -12.32 -2.79 6.15
C PHE A 94 -11.33 -1.85 5.44
N TYR A 95 -10.57 -1.05 6.18
CA TYR A 95 -9.57 -0.17 5.55
C TYR A 95 -8.48 -0.96 4.82
N MET A 96 -7.93 -2.01 5.44
CA MET A 96 -6.86 -2.81 4.85
C MET A 96 -7.35 -3.58 3.63
N GLN A 97 -8.56 -4.16 3.66
CA GLN A 97 -9.15 -4.83 2.50
C GLN A 97 -9.34 -3.90 1.31
N ASN A 98 -9.76 -2.65 1.53
CA ASN A 98 -9.87 -1.67 0.45
C ASN A 98 -8.51 -1.36 -0.19
N PHE A 99 -7.47 -1.19 0.61
CA PHE A 99 -6.12 -0.98 0.09
C PHE A 99 -5.61 -2.20 -0.69
N VAL A 100 -5.75 -3.40 -0.13
CA VAL A 100 -5.32 -4.64 -0.79
C VAL A 100 -6.05 -4.87 -2.10
N SER A 101 -7.37 -4.69 -2.12
CA SER A 101 -8.20 -4.85 -3.33
C SER A 101 -7.78 -3.89 -4.44
N GLU A 102 -7.47 -2.65 -4.07
CA GLU A 102 -6.98 -1.66 -5.01
C GLU A 102 -5.61 -2.03 -5.57
N MET A 103 -4.69 -2.49 -4.72
CA MET A 103 -3.39 -2.97 -5.15
C MET A 103 -3.49 -4.19 -6.08
N ASP A 104 -4.36 -5.14 -5.77
CA ASP A 104 -4.62 -6.31 -6.62
C ASP A 104 -5.17 -5.89 -7.99
N ARG A 105 -6.08 -4.90 -8.04
CA ARG A 105 -6.55 -4.32 -9.30
C ARG A 105 -5.42 -3.69 -10.11
N VAL A 106 -4.54 -2.92 -9.46
CA VAL A 106 -3.39 -2.30 -10.13
C VAL A 106 -2.42 -3.36 -10.66
N MET A 107 -2.16 -4.42 -9.91
CA MET A 107 -1.33 -5.54 -10.36
C MET A 107 -1.93 -6.21 -11.62
N MET A 108 -3.24 -6.45 -11.63
CA MET A 108 -3.91 -7.08 -12.78
C MET A 108 -3.96 -6.18 -14.02
N THR A 109 -4.24 -4.89 -13.84
CA THR A 109 -4.50 -3.96 -14.96
C THR A 109 -3.24 -3.30 -15.50
N LYS A 110 -2.25 -3.06 -14.64
CA LYS A 110 -1.06 -2.28 -14.95
C LYS A 110 0.24 -2.98 -14.54
N GLY A 111 0.18 -4.19 -14.01
CA GLY A 111 1.34 -4.86 -13.46
C GLY A 111 2.45 -5.09 -14.49
N TYR A 112 2.10 -5.35 -15.76
CA TYR A 112 3.11 -5.45 -16.82
C TYR A 112 3.91 -4.16 -17.00
N LYS A 113 3.26 -3.00 -16.90
CA LYS A 113 3.87 -1.68 -17.06
C LYS A 113 4.78 -1.30 -15.89
N PHE A 114 4.44 -1.77 -14.68
CA PHE A 114 5.13 -1.39 -13.44
C PHE A 114 6.18 -2.40 -12.97
N PHE A 115 6.01 -3.69 -13.29
CA PHE A 115 6.78 -4.77 -12.66
C PHE A 115 7.44 -5.75 -13.63
N LEU A 116 7.05 -5.77 -14.92
CA LEU A 116 7.56 -6.76 -15.90
C LEU A 116 8.41 -6.14 -17.03
N THR A 117 8.54 -4.82 -17.10
CA THR A 117 9.42 -4.14 -18.08
C THR A 117 10.87 -4.01 -17.60
N SER A 118 11.14 -4.29 -16.32
CA SER A 118 12.50 -4.34 -15.74
C SER A 118 13.30 -5.59 -16.14
N ASP A 119 12.64 -6.64 -16.66
CA ASP A 119 13.30 -7.91 -17.01
C ASP A 119 13.87 -7.99 -18.45
N ARG A 120 13.65 -6.98 -19.30
CA ARG A 120 14.18 -6.98 -20.69
C ARG A 120 15.63 -6.52 -20.83
N LYS A 121 16.45 -6.63 -19.78
CA LYS A 121 17.91 -6.45 -19.86
C LYS A 121 18.73 -7.72 -19.66
N THR A 122 18.13 -8.90 -19.54
CA THR A 122 18.93 -10.11 -19.35
C THR A 122 18.42 -11.32 -20.11
N LYS A 123 19.33 -11.84 -20.94
CA LYS A 123 19.33 -13.07 -21.75
C LYS A 123 18.65 -12.99 -23.12
N THR A 124 19.38 -12.37 -24.05
CA THR A 124 19.55 -12.96 -25.38
C THR A 124 20.18 -14.34 -25.17
N ILE A 125 19.48 -15.40 -25.56
CA ILE A 125 20.04 -16.73 -25.81
C ILE A 125 20.84 -16.66 -27.10
#